data_AF-A0A850GCY7-F1
#
_entry.id   AF-A0A850GCY7-F1
#
_cell.length_a   1.000
_cell.length_b   1.000
_cell.length_c   1.000
_cell.angle_alpha   90.00
_cell.angle_beta   90.00
_cell.angle_gamma   90.00
#
_symmetry.space_group_name_H-M   'P 1'
#
loop_
_entity.id
_entity.type
_entity.pdbx_description
1 polymer ?
#
loop_
_entity_poly.entity_id
_entity_poly.type
_entity_poly.pdbx_seq_one_letter_code
_entity_poly.pdbx_strand_id
1 'polypeptide(L)'
;MKTTMKINTTLFNASLLTFAAMFASACSDDGEGNDDEVGDTTTDTTTDAGTDTDSDTETTDSGTDTDTDSDTDTGEDPFVFDESAPEAYSQVDRMGMPAINTAVITSKDAYNADSPESDIQGDYAGEISDNLTAIHSILDDDLISLALVPCAVDDCLGQAGPLVIPDTLKLDLETTAGFPNGRRLSDPVMDVTLAVVLLDFTIPGQDAAALVGALNPTENDVPFLDEFPYLAAPN
;
A
#
# COMPACT_ATOMS: atom_id res chain seq x y z
N MET A 1 -33.24 -1.25 20.69
CA MET A 1 -33.48 -0.07 19.83
C MET A 1 -32.34 -0.03 18.83
N LYS A 2 -32.56 -0.53 17.62
CA LYS A 2 -31.54 -0.62 16.56
C LYS A 2 -31.69 0.67 15.74
N THR A 3 -30.72 1.58 15.84
CA THR A 3 -30.75 2.86 15.11
C THR A 3 -30.18 2.62 13.72
N THR A 4 -31.05 2.60 12.71
CA THR A 4 -30.68 2.40 11.30
C THR A 4 -30.05 3.68 10.76
N MET A 5 -28.75 3.67 10.49
CA MET A 5 -28.07 4.70 9.71
C MET A 5 -28.33 4.41 8.22
N LYS A 6 -28.92 5.38 7.50
CA LYS A 6 -29.20 5.26 6.06
C LYS A 6 -28.12 6.01 5.29
N ILE A 7 -27.36 5.30 4.47
CA ILE A 7 -26.36 5.88 3.56
C ILE A 7 -27.04 6.16 2.21
N ASN A 8 -26.70 7.31 1.62
CA ASN A 8 -27.45 8.00 0.57
C ASN A 8 -27.13 7.42 -0.82
N THR A 9 -28.12 6.86 -1.50
CA THR A 9 -28.00 6.20 -2.81
C THR A 9 -28.18 7.19 -3.95
N THR A 10 -27.09 7.78 -4.46
CA THR A 10 -27.14 8.49 -5.75
C THR A 10 -25.85 8.31 -6.56
N LEU A 11 -26.02 7.68 -7.73
CA LEU A 11 -25.20 7.77 -8.95
C LEU A 11 -23.96 6.85 -9.04
N PHE A 12 -24.21 5.58 -9.36
CA PHE A 12 -23.24 4.67 -9.98
C PHE A 12 -23.08 5.02 -11.47
N ASN A 13 -21.87 5.41 -11.90
CA ASN A 13 -21.49 5.43 -13.31
C ASN A 13 -20.13 4.73 -13.43
N ALA A 14 -20.16 3.43 -13.75
CA ALA A 14 -18.98 2.59 -13.81
C ALA A 14 -18.16 2.87 -15.09
N SER A 15 -16.91 3.27 -14.94
CA SER A 15 -15.91 3.24 -16.00
C SER A 15 -14.91 2.13 -15.67
N LEU A 16 -14.88 1.13 -16.53
CA LEU A 16 -14.12 -0.11 -16.42
C LEU A 16 -12.61 0.17 -16.55
N LEU A 17 -11.83 -0.14 -15.52
CA LEU A 17 -10.36 -0.23 -15.62
C LEU A 17 -9.96 -1.69 -15.46
N THR A 18 -9.38 -2.27 -16.51
CA THR A 18 -9.02 -3.69 -16.55
C THR A 18 -7.69 -3.91 -15.82
N PHE A 19 -7.72 -4.64 -14.70
CA PHE A 19 -6.53 -5.15 -14.02
C PHE A 19 -6.05 -6.43 -14.74
N ALA A 20 -4.89 -6.37 -15.40
CA ALA A 20 -4.25 -7.54 -15.98
C ALA A 20 -3.15 -8.01 -15.04
N ALA A 21 -3.42 -9.09 -14.30
CA ALA A 21 -2.39 -9.80 -13.54
C ALA A 21 -1.60 -10.71 -14.49
N MET A 22 -0.34 -10.37 -14.76
CA MET A 22 0.63 -11.29 -15.35
C MET A 22 1.62 -11.73 -14.26
N PHE A 23 1.50 -12.99 -13.83
CA PHE A 23 2.57 -13.70 -13.15
C PHE A 23 3.25 -14.63 -14.16
N ALA A 24 4.52 -14.36 -14.46
CA ALA A 24 5.37 -15.29 -15.18
C ALA A 24 6.34 -15.94 -14.18
N SER A 25 6.13 -17.23 -13.95
CA SER A 25 7.15 -18.15 -13.45
C SER A 25 8.08 -18.50 -14.60
N ALA A 26 9.37 -18.19 -14.50
CA ALA A 26 10.46 -18.91 -15.17
C ALA A 26 11.83 -18.40 -14.73
N CYS A 27 12.48 -19.13 -13.80
CA CYS A 27 13.94 -19.26 -13.86
C CYS A 27 14.25 -20.44 -14.78
N SER A 28 14.70 -20.16 -15.99
CA SER A 28 15.53 -21.09 -16.76
C SER A 28 16.46 -20.28 -17.65
N ASP A 29 17.73 -20.47 -17.34
CA ASP A 29 18.95 -20.01 -18.00
C ASP A 29 19.01 -20.42 -19.49
N ASP A 30 19.79 -19.64 -20.25
CA ASP A 30 20.47 -19.94 -21.54
C ASP A 30 20.26 -18.86 -22.64
N GLY A 31 21.27 -18.00 -22.83
CA GLY A 31 21.82 -17.72 -24.17
C GLY A 31 21.52 -16.39 -24.86
N GLU A 32 22.49 -15.47 -24.74
CA GLU A 32 23.06 -14.53 -25.74
C GLU A 32 22.21 -13.90 -26.88
N GLY A 33 22.28 -12.57 -26.99
CA GLY A 33 22.58 -11.92 -28.28
C GLY A 33 21.76 -10.69 -28.71
N ASN A 34 22.48 -9.56 -28.80
CA ASN A 34 22.41 -8.52 -29.83
C ASN A 34 21.54 -7.26 -29.60
N ASP A 35 22.24 -6.25 -29.07
CA ASP A 35 22.25 -4.82 -29.37
C ASP A 35 21.69 -4.37 -30.74
N ASP A 36 20.83 -3.35 -30.72
CA ASP A 36 20.75 -2.32 -31.77
C ASP A 36 19.94 -1.10 -31.26
N GLU A 37 20.65 0.02 -31.02
CA GLU A 37 20.10 1.35 -30.81
C GLU A 37 19.42 1.90 -32.07
N VAL A 38 18.26 2.55 -31.90
CA VAL A 38 17.87 3.71 -32.74
C VAL A 38 17.19 4.75 -31.85
N GLY A 39 17.91 5.86 -31.61
CA GLY A 39 17.40 7.02 -30.91
C GLY A 39 16.45 7.88 -31.76
N ASP A 40 15.54 8.58 -31.07
CA ASP A 40 14.96 9.83 -31.55
C ASP A 40 14.99 10.87 -30.43
N THR A 41 15.45 12.05 -30.80
CA THR A 41 15.94 13.12 -29.94
C THR A 41 14.90 14.23 -29.86
N THR A 42 14.37 14.50 -28.66
CA THR A 42 13.90 15.84 -28.33
C THR A 42 14.49 16.27 -26.99
N THR A 43 15.55 17.07 -27.13
CA THR A 43 16.29 17.79 -26.11
C THR A 43 15.37 18.67 -25.27
N ASP A 44 15.31 18.43 -23.95
CA ASP A 44 15.09 19.49 -22.98
C ASP A 44 16.31 19.58 -22.07
N THR A 45 16.79 20.80 -21.88
CA THR A 45 18.15 21.09 -21.42
C THR A 45 18.14 21.29 -19.91
N THR A 46 18.50 20.25 -19.16
CA THR A 46 19.16 20.40 -17.86
C THR A 46 20.42 19.56 -17.90
N THR A 47 21.55 20.23 -18.06
CA THR A 47 22.87 19.62 -17.91
C THR A 47 23.03 19.23 -16.45
N ASP A 48 22.82 17.95 -16.15
CA ASP A 48 23.60 17.28 -15.13
C ASP A 48 24.32 16.10 -15.79
N ALA A 49 25.64 16.09 -15.65
CA ALA A 49 26.52 15.10 -16.25
C ALA A 49 27.07 14.24 -15.11
N GLY A 50 26.20 13.48 -14.47
CA GLY A 50 26.55 12.31 -13.66
C GLY A 50 26.45 11.07 -14.55
N THR A 51 27.54 10.33 -14.68
CA THR A 51 27.57 9.07 -15.43
C THR A 51 27.38 7.95 -14.43
N ASP A 52 26.14 7.60 -14.10
CA ASP A 52 25.87 6.48 -13.19
C ASP A 52 26.09 5.17 -13.96
N THR A 53 27.26 4.58 -13.70
CA THR A 53 27.57 3.20 -14.10
C THR A 53 27.40 2.35 -12.84
N ASP A 54 26.18 1.92 -12.57
CA ASP A 54 25.93 0.92 -11.53
C ASP A 54 26.43 -0.43 -12.03
N SER A 55 27.54 -0.86 -11.45
CA SER A 55 28.11 -2.19 -11.60
C SER A 55 27.83 -2.96 -10.33
N ASP A 56 26.59 -3.42 -10.14
CA ASP A 56 26.20 -4.22 -8.99
C ASP A 56 26.86 -5.60 -9.05
N THR A 57 27.89 -5.77 -8.24
CA THR A 57 28.38 -7.08 -7.83
C THR A 57 27.91 -7.33 -6.41
N GLU A 58 26.95 -8.25 -6.29
CA GLU A 58 26.48 -8.87 -5.04
C GLU A 58 27.64 -9.36 -4.16
N THR A 59 27.93 -8.66 -3.07
CA THR A 59 28.65 -9.20 -1.92
C THR A 59 28.14 -8.60 -0.61
N THR A 60 27.41 -9.41 0.15
CA THR A 60 27.30 -9.40 1.62
C THR A 60 27.48 -8.05 2.32
N ASP A 61 26.35 -7.43 2.63
CA ASP A 61 26.25 -6.23 3.45
C ASP A 61 26.83 -6.49 4.86
N SER A 62 27.99 -5.89 5.08
CA SER A 62 28.52 -5.52 6.39
C SER A 62 28.97 -4.06 6.27
N GLY A 63 28.03 -3.18 5.93
CA GLY A 63 28.26 -1.75 5.79
C GLY A 63 28.44 -1.07 7.14
N THR A 64 29.69 -0.74 7.48
CA THR A 64 29.92 0.53 8.17
C THR A 64 29.73 1.58 7.09
N ASP A 65 28.56 2.21 7.05
CA ASP A 65 28.32 3.31 6.11
C ASP A 65 29.30 4.42 6.46
N THR A 66 30.34 4.52 5.66
CA THR A 66 31.19 5.69 5.60
C THR A 66 30.85 6.27 4.24
N ASP A 67 29.78 7.05 4.22
CA ASP A 67 29.43 7.92 3.11
C ASP A 67 30.68 8.70 2.74
N THR A 68 31.38 8.21 1.73
CA THR A 68 32.47 8.94 1.08
C THR A 68 31.87 9.58 -0.15
N ASP A 69 30.69 10.17 -0.02
CA ASP A 69 30.25 11.16 -0.98
C ASP A 69 31.05 12.41 -0.69
N SER A 70 32.05 12.64 -1.53
CA SER A 70 32.97 13.77 -1.40
C SER A 70 32.32 15.03 -1.96
N ASP A 71 31.09 15.29 -1.57
CA ASP A 71 30.46 16.58 -1.78
C ASP A 71 31.08 17.54 -0.77
N THR A 72 31.97 18.36 -1.32
CA THR A 72 32.66 19.43 -0.59
C THR A 72 31.69 20.59 -0.38
N ASP A 73 30.60 20.36 0.37
CA ASP A 73 29.86 21.48 0.93
C ASP A 73 30.67 22.06 2.09
N THR A 74 30.98 23.34 1.99
CA THR A 74 31.83 24.07 2.93
C THR A 74 31.01 24.88 3.93
N GLY A 75 29.71 24.62 4.00
CA GLY A 75 28.85 24.96 5.14
C GLY A 75 28.67 23.76 6.06
N GLU A 76 28.56 23.97 7.38
CA GLU A 76 28.00 22.94 8.26
C GLU A 76 26.62 22.57 7.71
N ASP A 77 26.41 21.30 7.35
CA ASP A 77 25.07 20.82 6.98
C ASP A 77 24.13 21.09 8.17
N PRO A 78 23.08 21.91 8.00
CA PRO A 78 22.16 22.22 9.09
C PRO A 78 21.38 20.98 9.56
N PHE A 79 21.39 19.89 8.81
CA PHE A 79 20.70 18.64 9.14
C PHE A 79 21.69 17.56 9.56
N VAL A 80 21.82 17.36 10.87
CA VAL A 80 22.53 16.20 11.43
C VAL A 80 21.53 15.06 11.59
N PHE A 81 21.62 14.06 10.70
CA PHE A 81 20.82 12.84 10.81
C PHE A 81 21.42 11.91 11.89
N ASP A 82 20.55 11.14 12.55
CA ASP A 82 20.97 10.17 13.57
C ASP A 82 21.40 8.86 12.90
N GLU A 83 22.70 8.57 12.97
CA GLU A 83 23.35 7.38 12.40
C GLU A 83 23.28 6.15 13.33
N SER A 84 22.53 6.23 14.43
CA SER A 84 22.35 5.07 15.31
C SER A 84 21.76 3.90 14.53
N ALA A 85 22.25 2.69 14.81
CA ALA A 85 21.76 1.48 14.16
C ALA A 85 20.25 1.27 14.39
N PRO A 86 19.51 0.61 13.48
CA PRO A 86 18.07 0.41 13.57
C PRO A 86 17.59 -0.17 14.92
N GLU A 87 18.37 -1.06 15.53
CA GLU A 87 18.11 -1.65 16.85
C GLU A 87 18.12 -0.65 18.02
N ALA A 88 18.64 0.56 17.82
CA ALA A 88 18.58 1.65 18.80
C ALA A 88 17.18 2.31 18.84
N TYR A 89 16.36 2.10 17.81
CA TYR A 89 15.00 2.62 17.72
C TYR A 89 13.97 1.60 18.20
N SER A 90 12.91 2.10 18.83
CA SER A 90 11.75 1.28 19.20
C SER A 90 10.62 1.49 18.21
N GLN A 91 10.02 0.41 17.73
CA GLN A 91 8.79 0.49 16.97
C GLN A 91 7.66 1.05 17.83
N VAL A 92 7.00 2.11 17.34
CA VAL A 92 5.90 2.79 18.03
C VAL A 92 4.56 2.48 17.36
N ASP A 93 4.55 2.39 16.03
CA ASP A 93 3.33 2.16 15.27
C ASP A 93 3.62 1.44 13.95
N ARG A 94 2.59 0.78 13.44
CA ARG A 94 2.55 0.16 12.12
C ARG A 94 1.44 0.79 11.30
N MET A 95 1.84 1.40 10.20
CA MET A 95 0.99 2.29 9.40
C MET A 95 0.97 1.91 7.91
N GLY A 96 1.35 0.68 7.56
CA GLY A 96 1.30 0.19 6.18
C GLY A 96 -0.14 0.12 5.67
N MET A 97 -1.00 -0.51 6.47
CA MET A 97 -2.35 -0.94 6.16
C MET A 97 -3.31 -0.48 7.26
N PRO A 98 -3.77 0.79 7.20
CA PRO A 98 -4.59 1.39 8.25
C PRO A 98 -5.86 0.62 8.60
N ALA A 99 -6.52 -0.01 7.62
CA ALA A 99 -7.75 -0.77 7.87
C ALA A 99 -7.53 -1.98 8.76
N ILE A 100 -6.39 -2.66 8.63
CA ILE A 100 -6.07 -3.84 9.44
C ILE A 100 -5.90 -3.44 10.90
N ASN A 101 -5.05 -2.44 11.15
CA ASN A 101 -4.77 -1.94 12.48
C ASN A 101 -5.99 -1.26 13.16
N THR A 102 -6.96 -0.77 12.40
CA THR A 102 -8.12 -0.04 12.96
C THR A 102 -9.36 -0.91 13.13
N ALA A 103 -9.63 -1.82 12.20
CA ALA A 103 -10.89 -2.56 12.14
C ALA A 103 -10.74 -4.08 12.29
N VAL A 104 -9.57 -4.64 11.97
CA VAL A 104 -9.37 -6.09 11.89
C VAL A 104 -8.54 -6.62 13.06
N ILE A 105 -7.67 -5.80 13.64
CA ILE A 105 -6.88 -6.14 14.84
C ILE A 105 -7.56 -5.59 16.09
N THR A 106 -7.67 -6.43 17.12
CA THR A 106 -8.14 -6.07 18.47
C THR A 106 -6.96 -5.78 19.42
N SER A 107 -5.85 -6.51 19.29
CA SER A 107 -4.61 -6.36 20.09
C SER A 107 -3.75 -5.18 19.64
N LYS A 108 -4.38 -4.03 19.37
CA LYS A 108 -3.79 -2.86 18.70
C LYS A 108 -2.42 -2.42 19.24
N ASP A 109 -2.29 -2.28 20.56
CA ASP A 109 -1.05 -1.80 21.17
C ASP A 109 0.11 -2.80 20.99
N ALA A 110 -0.19 -4.11 21.04
CA ALA A 110 0.80 -5.15 20.84
C ALA A 110 1.21 -5.23 19.37
N TYR A 111 0.23 -5.23 18.47
CA TYR A 111 0.44 -5.19 17.03
C TYR A 111 1.34 -4.01 16.65
N ASN A 112 0.98 -2.79 17.06
CA ASN A 112 1.71 -1.56 16.77
C ASN A 112 3.16 -1.52 17.24
N ALA A 113 3.47 -2.19 18.35
CA ALA A 113 4.80 -2.21 18.95
C ALA A 113 5.70 -3.34 18.41
N ASP A 114 5.16 -4.24 17.57
CA ASP A 114 5.84 -5.42 17.05
C ASP A 114 6.30 -5.23 15.60
N SER A 115 7.28 -6.05 15.18
CA SER A 115 7.84 -6.01 13.83
C SER A 115 6.88 -6.56 12.78
N PRO A 116 6.80 -5.97 11.56
CA PRO A 116 6.06 -6.57 10.45
C PRO A 116 6.54 -7.99 10.08
N GLU A 117 7.76 -8.38 10.45
CA GLU A 117 8.24 -9.76 10.28
C GLU A 117 7.40 -10.79 11.04
N SER A 118 6.79 -10.41 12.17
CA SER A 118 5.91 -11.27 12.96
C SER A 118 4.62 -11.63 12.20
N ASP A 119 4.20 -10.81 11.23
CA ASP A 119 3.05 -11.15 10.37
C ASP A 119 3.35 -12.32 9.45
N ILE A 120 4.55 -12.35 8.90
CA ILE A 120 5.01 -13.42 8.00
C ILE A 120 5.14 -14.73 8.79
N GLN A 121 5.51 -14.63 10.07
CA GLN A 121 5.54 -15.76 11.01
C GLN A 121 4.13 -16.21 11.41
N GLY A 122 3.10 -15.40 11.14
CA GLY A 122 1.70 -15.72 11.36
C GLY A 122 1.18 -15.39 12.76
N ASP A 123 1.92 -14.59 13.54
CA ASP A 123 1.58 -14.31 14.95
C ASP A 123 0.21 -13.63 15.10
N TYR A 124 -0.18 -12.81 14.12
CA TYR A 124 -1.48 -12.12 14.07
C TYR A 124 -2.49 -12.77 13.11
N ALA A 125 -2.12 -13.80 12.34
CA ALA A 125 -2.98 -14.39 11.32
C ALA A 125 -4.25 -15.02 11.92
N GLY A 126 -4.13 -15.67 13.08
CA GLY A 126 -5.28 -16.24 13.80
C GLY A 126 -6.26 -15.16 14.27
N GLU A 127 -5.74 -14.07 14.84
CA GLU A 127 -6.58 -12.95 15.29
C GLU A 127 -7.29 -12.26 14.11
N ILE A 128 -6.57 -12.03 13.01
CA ILE A 128 -7.15 -11.47 11.78
C ILE A 128 -8.30 -12.37 11.29
N SER A 129 -8.08 -13.67 11.22
CA SER A 129 -9.10 -14.64 10.78
C SER A 129 -10.34 -14.65 11.69
N ASP A 130 -10.13 -14.64 13.01
CA ASP A 130 -11.22 -14.63 13.99
C ASP A 130 -12.05 -13.33 13.89
N ASN A 131 -11.38 -12.19 13.76
CA ASN A 131 -12.05 -10.89 13.64
C ASN A 131 -12.76 -10.75 12.29
N LEU A 132 -12.18 -11.22 11.18
CA LEU A 132 -12.88 -11.25 9.89
C LEU A 132 -14.11 -12.14 9.95
N THR A 133 -14.03 -13.31 10.59
CA THR A 133 -15.21 -14.18 10.82
C THR A 133 -16.31 -13.44 11.57
N ALA A 134 -15.95 -12.68 12.61
CA ALA A 134 -16.91 -11.86 13.36
C ALA A 134 -17.50 -10.74 12.50
N ILE A 135 -16.69 -10.05 11.70
CA ILE A 135 -17.12 -8.98 10.79
C ILE A 135 -18.11 -9.54 9.76
N HIS A 136 -17.77 -10.64 9.07
CA HIS A 136 -18.67 -11.31 8.12
C HIS A 136 -20.01 -11.66 8.75
N SER A 137 -20.01 -12.22 9.97
CA SER A 137 -21.26 -12.57 10.67
C SER A 137 -22.18 -11.38 10.95
N ILE A 138 -21.63 -10.17 11.02
CA ILE A 138 -22.37 -8.94 11.32
C ILE A 138 -22.75 -8.21 10.03
N LEU A 139 -21.86 -8.16 9.05
CA LEU A 139 -21.97 -7.28 7.88
C LEU A 139 -22.41 -7.97 6.60
N ASP A 140 -22.34 -9.30 6.49
CA ASP A 140 -22.66 -9.98 5.22
C ASP A 140 -24.08 -9.68 4.73
N ASP A 141 -25.07 -9.68 5.64
CA ASP A 141 -26.45 -9.31 5.31
C ASP A 141 -26.55 -7.87 4.77
N ASP A 142 -25.76 -6.94 5.32
CA ASP A 142 -25.72 -5.55 4.90
C ASP A 142 -25.03 -5.40 3.54
N LEU A 143 -23.92 -6.12 3.30
CA LEU A 143 -23.23 -6.18 2.00
C LEU A 143 -24.14 -6.75 0.90
N ILE A 144 -24.85 -7.84 1.21
CA ILE A 144 -25.85 -8.44 0.30
C ILE A 144 -26.98 -7.44 0.01
N SER A 145 -27.40 -6.65 1.00
CA SER A 145 -28.40 -5.60 0.81
C SER A 145 -27.94 -4.48 -0.14
N LEU A 146 -26.62 -4.30 -0.27
CA LEU A 146 -25.98 -3.41 -1.24
C LEU A 146 -25.72 -4.06 -2.60
N ALA A 147 -26.23 -5.29 -2.82
CA ALA A 147 -25.98 -6.10 -4.01
C ALA A 147 -24.49 -6.45 -4.23
N LEU A 148 -23.73 -6.53 -3.14
CA LEU A 148 -22.37 -7.05 -3.12
C LEU A 148 -22.37 -8.51 -2.65
N VAL A 149 -21.33 -9.25 -3.01
CA VAL A 149 -21.17 -10.66 -2.67
C VAL A 149 -19.96 -10.82 -1.74
N PRO A 150 -20.19 -11.11 -0.45
CA PRO A 150 -19.12 -11.49 0.45
C PRO A 150 -18.49 -12.82 0.05
N CYS A 151 -17.18 -12.93 0.26
CA CYS A 151 -16.41 -14.17 0.12
C CYS A 151 -16.55 -15.06 1.38
N ALA A 152 -16.09 -16.30 1.30
CA ALA A 152 -15.72 -17.03 2.52
C ALA A 152 -14.43 -16.43 3.11
N VAL A 153 -14.30 -16.45 4.44
CA VAL A 153 -13.14 -15.87 5.16
C VAL A 153 -11.81 -16.39 4.61
N ASP A 154 -11.68 -17.70 4.39
CA ASP A 154 -10.46 -18.33 3.87
C ASP A 154 -10.11 -17.83 2.45
N ASP A 155 -11.11 -17.60 1.61
CA ASP A 155 -10.91 -17.11 0.24
C ASP A 155 -10.44 -15.64 0.27
N CYS A 156 -11.05 -14.81 1.11
CA CYS A 156 -10.62 -13.42 1.28
C CYS A 156 -9.25 -13.27 1.95
N LEU A 157 -8.91 -14.14 2.90
CA LEU A 157 -7.57 -14.17 3.48
C LEU A 157 -6.52 -14.50 2.41
N GLY A 158 -6.80 -15.48 1.55
CA GLY A 158 -5.93 -15.82 0.41
C GLY A 158 -5.79 -14.67 -0.58
N GLN A 159 -6.89 -13.97 -0.88
CA GLN A 159 -6.91 -12.80 -1.76
C GLN A 159 -6.13 -11.62 -1.17
N ALA A 160 -6.35 -11.33 0.11
CA ALA A 160 -5.81 -10.15 0.77
C ALA A 160 -4.36 -10.30 1.22
N GLY A 161 -3.90 -11.54 1.47
CA GLY A 161 -2.59 -11.85 2.03
C GLY A 161 -1.44 -11.03 1.44
N PRO A 162 -1.24 -10.99 0.10
CA PRO A 162 -0.15 -10.23 -0.52
C PRO A 162 -0.20 -8.72 -0.27
N LEU A 163 -1.38 -8.16 0.01
CA LEU A 163 -1.60 -6.74 0.28
C LEU A 163 -1.44 -6.41 1.77
N VAL A 164 -1.96 -7.28 2.65
CA VAL A 164 -2.11 -6.99 4.09
C VAL A 164 -1.02 -7.59 4.97
N ILE A 165 -0.24 -8.57 4.46
CA ILE A 165 0.80 -9.29 5.18
C ILE A 165 2.11 -9.32 4.36
N PRO A 166 3.24 -8.80 4.89
CA PRO A 166 3.36 -8.02 6.13
C PRO A 166 2.79 -6.61 5.99
N ASP A 167 2.43 -5.98 7.10
CA ASP A 167 1.93 -4.61 7.17
C ASP A 167 3.02 -3.58 6.86
N THR A 168 3.32 -3.43 5.58
CA THR A 168 4.36 -2.57 5.03
C THR A 168 3.85 -1.89 3.79
N LEU A 169 4.24 -0.63 3.57
CA LEU A 169 4.00 0.02 2.29
C LEU A 169 4.94 -0.58 1.24
N LYS A 170 4.37 -1.00 0.12
CA LYS A 170 5.14 -1.50 -1.03
C LYS A 170 5.34 -0.36 -2.02
N LEU A 171 6.55 -0.28 -2.56
CA LEU A 171 6.91 0.71 -3.57
C LEU A 171 7.55 0.00 -4.77
N ASP A 172 7.05 0.35 -5.95
CA ASP A 172 7.60 0.04 -7.25
C ASP A 172 7.80 1.37 -7.98
N LEU A 173 9.07 1.72 -8.21
CA LEU A 173 9.49 2.99 -8.77
C LEU A 173 9.26 3.09 -10.28
N GLU A 174 8.96 1.97 -10.94
CA GLU A 174 8.66 1.93 -12.38
C GLU A 174 7.17 2.19 -12.66
N THR A 175 6.33 2.14 -11.62
CA THR A 175 4.88 2.31 -11.74
C THR A 175 4.41 3.62 -11.13
N THR A 176 3.24 4.07 -11.57
CA THR A 176 2.65 5.30 -11.02
C THR A 176 2.33 5.12 -9.53
N ALA A 177 2.71 6.09 -8.71
CA ALA A 177 2.40 6.09 -7.28
C ALA A 177 0.88 6.10 -7.03
N GLY A 178 0.43 5.47 -5.95
CA GLY A 178 -0.98 5.35 -5.56
C GLY A 178 -1.26 3.95 -5.03
N PHE A 179 -2.16 3.83 -4.07
CA PHE A 179 -2.42 2.58 -3.38
C PHE A 179 -2.77 1.44 -4.36
N PRO A 180 -2.06 0.30 -4.32
CA PRO A 180 -1.15 -0.17 -3.27
C PRO A 180 0.34 0.19 -3.43
N ASN A 181 0.74 0.84 -4.53
CA ASN A 181 2.10 1.36 -4.75
C ASN A 181 2.31 2.67 -3.98
N GLY A 182 2.56 2.56 -2.68
CA GLY A 182 2.53 3.68 -1.75
C GLY A 182 1.10 4.16 -1.52
N ARG A 183 0.91 5.43 -1.15
CA ARG A 183 -0.41 6.05 -0.93
C ARG A 183 -0.38 7.53 -1.24
N ARG A 184 -1.38 8.01 -1.97
CA ARG A 184 -1.70 9.44 -2.11
C ARG A 184 -2.67 9.87 -1.02
N LEU A 185 -2.74 11.17 -0.77
CA LEU A 185 -3.68 11.76 0.18
C LEU A 185 -5.15 11.49 -0.17
N SER A 186 -5.45 11.34 -1.46
CA SER A 186 -6.81 11.09 -1.97
C SER A 186 -7.18 9.62 -2.07
N ASP A 187 -6.25 8.69 -1.80
CA ASP A 187 -6.53 7.27 -2.03
C ASP A 187 -7.54 6.75 -0.99
N PRO A 188 -8.61 6.05 -1.40
CA PRO A 188 -9.63 5.51 -0.50
C PRO A 188 -9.15 4.20 0.15
N VAL A 189 -8.01 4.25 0.83
CA VAL A 189 -7.27 3.07 1.36
C VAL A 189 -8.15 2.17 2.23
N MET A 190 -9.00 2.77 3.07
CA MET A 190 -9.93 2.03 3.93
C MET A 190 -10.96 1.24 3.13
N ASP A 191 -11.58 1.87 2.12
CA ASP A 191 -12.61 1.24 1.29
C ASP A 191 -12.00 0.11 0.46
N VAL A 192 -10.84 0.36 -0.13
CA VAL A 192 -10.12 -0.61 -0.97
C VAL A 192 -9.67 -1.81 -0.14
N THR A 193 -9.04 -1.58 1.01
CA THR A 193 -8.59 -2.69 1.87
C THR A 193 -9.77 -3.49 2.39
N LEU A 194 -10.87 -2.83 2.79
CA LEU A 194 -12.04 -3.54 3.29
C LEU A 194 -12.73 -4.35 2.19
N ALA A 195 -12.77 -3.82 0.95
CA ALA A 195 -13.28 -4.57 -0.19
C ALA A 195 -12.45 -5.83 -0.43
N VAL A 196 -11.12 -5.72 -0.37
CA VAL A 196 -10.20 -6.86 -0.58
C VAL A 196 -10.37 -7.95 0.49
N VAL A 197 -10.65 -7.59 1.76
CA VAL A 197 -10.77 -8.58 2.86
C VAL A 197 -12.20 -9.08 3.09
N LEU A 198 -13.23 -8.51 2.45
CA LEU A 198 -14.64 -8.91 2.66
C LEU A 198 -15.36 -9.39 1.38
N LEU A 199 -14.93 -8.99 0.19
CA LEU A 199 -15.67 -9.22 -1.05
C LEU A 199 -15.02 -10.27 -1.96
N ASP A 200 -15.87 -11.04 -2.61
CA ASP A 200 -15.47 -12.04 -3.61
C ASP A 200 -15.20 -11.39 -4.98
N PHE A 201 -13.94 -11.23 -5.37
CA PHE A 201 -13.59 -10.66 -6.68
C PHE A 201 -13.69 -11.64 -7.84
N THR A 202 -14.09 -12.89 -7.61
CA THR A 202 -14.45 -13.80 -8.70
C THR A 202 -15.78 -13.42 -9.35
N ILE A 203 -16.57 -12.58 -8.66
CA ILE A 203 -17.84 -12.05 -9.16
C ILE A 203 -17.58 -10.98 -10.22
N PRO A 204 -18.09 -11.15 -11.46
CA PRO A 204 -17.89 -10.17 -12.52
C PRO A 204 -18.41 -8.78 -12.14
N GLY A 205 -17.54 -7.78 -12.22
CA GLY A 205 -17.86 -6.38 -11.92
C GLY A 205 -17.75 -5.99 -10.45
N GLN A 206 -17.30 -6.91 -9.57
CA GLN A 206 -16.95 -6.61 -8.19
C GLN A 206 -15.42 -6.61 -8.06
N ASP A 207 -14.85 -5.47 -7.67
CA ASP A 207 -13.40 -5.29 -7.53
C ASP A 207 -13.07 -4.47 -6.27
N ALA A 208 -11.80 -4.10 -6.13
CA ALA A 208 -11.32 -3.36 -4.97
C ALA A 208 -11.92 -1.95 -4.82
N ALA A 209 -12.60 -1.42 -5.84
CA ALA A 209 -13.32 -0.15 -5.75
C ALA A 209 -14.79 -0.32 -5.32
N ALA A 210 -15.29 -1.54 -5.12
CA ALA A 210 -16.72 -1.81 -4.88
C ALA A 210 -17.29 -1.14 -3.61
N LEU A 211 -16.46 -0.82 -2.63
CA LEU A 211 -16.87 -0.11 -1.40
C LEU A 211 -16.55 1.39 -1.41
N VAL A 212 -15.91 1.90 -2.47
CA VAL A 212 -15.52 3.31 -2.57
C VAL A 212 -16.77 4.19 -2.62
N GLY A 213 -16.88 5.13 -1.68
CA GLY A 213 -18.05 6.00 -1.55
C GLY A 213 -19.26 5.35 -0.87
N ALA A 214 -19.19 4.05 -0.53
CA ALA A 214 -20.23 3.36 0.22
C ALA A 214 -19.99 3.44 1.74
N LEU A 215 -18.72 3.38 2.17
CA LEU A 215 -18.34 3.41 3.58
C LEU A 215 -17.87 4.81 4.01
N ASN A 216 -16.98 5.39 3.22
CA ASN A 216 -16.40 6.71 3.48
C ASN A 216 -16.91 7.73 2.45
N PRO A 217 -16.98 9.03 2.81
CA PRO A 217 -17.17 10.10 1.83
C PRO A 217 -16.07 10.04 0.76
N THR A 218 -16.44 10.30 -0.50
CA THR A 218 -15.50 10.24 -1.62
C THR A 218 -14.50 11.40 -1.65
N GLU A 219 -14.78 12.48 -0.93
CA GLU A 219 -13.98 13.70 -0.93
C GLU A 219 -14.01 14.37 0.46
N ASN A 220 -12.98 15.17 0.74
CA ASN A 220 -12.92 16.00 1.94
C ASN A 220 -13.89 17.19 1.85
N ASP A 221 -14.34 17.69 3.01
CA ASP A 221 -15.17 18.90 3.09
C ASP A 221 -14.47 20.14 2.51
N VAL A 222 -13.14 20.20 2.66
CA VAL A 222 -12.26 21.23 2.07
C VAL A 222 -11.25 20.54 1.16
N PRO A 223 -11.08 21.00 -0.09
CA PRO A 223 -10.08 20.44 -1.00
C PRO A 223 -8.67 20.51 -0.43
N PHE A 224 -7.81 19.58 -0.86
CA PHE A 224 -6.37 19.67 -0.61
C PHE A 224 -5.80 20.93 -1.25
N LEU A 225 -4.73 21.46 -0.65
CA LEU A 225 -3.99 22.60 -1.21
C LEU A 225 -3.06 22.09 -2.33
N ASP A 226 -2.81 22.94 -3.32
CA ASP A 226 -1.85 22.65 -4.40
C ASP A 226 -0.38 22.83 -3.95
N GLU A 227 -0.17 23.35 -2.74
CA GLU A 227 1.14 23.62 -2.15
C GLU A 227 1.24 23.08 -0.72
N PHE A 228 2.47 22.81 -0.28
CA PHE A 228 2.74 22.34 1.08
C PHE A 228 2.36 23.41 2.12
N PRO A 229 1.72 23.04 3.26
CA PRO A 229 1.27 21.70 3.64
C PRO A 229 -0.05 21.34 2.95
N TYR A 230 -0.05 20.30 2.11
CA TYR A 230 -1.17 19.93 1.21
C TYR A 230 -2.53 19.70 1.91
N LEU A 231 -2.56 19.59 3.24
CA LEU A 231 -3.77 19.48 4.04
C LEU A 231 -4.35 20.86 4.35
N ALA A 232 -5.66 21.00 4.17
CA ALA A 232 -6.38 22.19 4.60
C ALA A 232 -6.29 22.41 6.13
N ALA A 233 -6.45 23.66 6.57
CA ALA A 233 -6.49 23.99 7.99
C ALA A 233 -7.67 23.29 8.70
N PRO A 234 -7.51 22.90 9.98
CA PRO A 234 -8.61 22.31 10.75
C PRO A 234 -9.77 23.30 10.91
N ASN A 235 -10.99 22.78 10.84
CA ASN A 235 -12.25 23.52 10.98
C ASN A 235 -12.60 23.84 12.44
#